data_AF-A0A2P4EQD0-F1
#
_entry.id   AF-A0A2P4EQD0-F1
#
_cell.length_a   1.000
_cell.length_b   1.000
_cell.length_c   1.000
_cell.angle_alpha   90.00
_cell.angle_beta   90.00
_cell.angle_gamma   90.00
#
_symmetry.space_group_name_H-M   'P 1'
#
loop_
_entity.id
_entity.type
_entity.pdbx_description
1 polymer ?
#
loop_
_entity_poly.entity_id
_entity_poly.type
_entity_poly.pdbx_seq_one_letter_code
_entity_poly.pdbx_strand_id
1 'polypeptide(L)'
;MTITLAAILSLISGLIGAVFGHVLSEKKSRNDELAKMRLDAYTDFLKATSLLVSARRAGRTQDEITELGALNDAKARICVCADAGVVEALESFWLQGGTLEKEQEILAYTQLCGAMRESLGRDRLSYQIRLSDVLFRLEPSTYSYRGKVGQG
;
A
#
# COMPACT_ATOMS: atom_id res chain seq x y z
N MET A 1 -48.20 -33.25 -15.23
CA MET A 1 -47.20 -32.61 -16.12
C MET A 1 -46.63 -31.31 -15.55
N THR A 2 -47.41 -30.46 -14.87
CA THR A 2 -46.91 -29.19 -14.31
C THR A 2 -45.95 -29.35 -13.13
N ILE A 3 -46.23 -30.27 -12.21
CA ILE A 3 -45.39 -30.53 -11.02
C ILE A 3 -44.00 -31.07 -11.41
N THR A 4 -43.95 -32.01 -12.36
CA THR A 4 -42.69 -32.58 -12.86
C THR A 4 -41.84 -31.54 -13.58
N LEU A 5 -42.46 -30.66 -14.38
CA LEU A 5 -41.75 -29.57 -15.05
C LEU A 5 -41.21 -28.54 -14.05
N ALA A 6 -42.01 -28.18 -13.04
CA ALA A 6 -41.58 -27.28 -11.97
C ALA A 6 -40.41 -27.86 -11.17
N ALA A 7 -40.45 -29.16 -10.84
CA ALA A 7 -39.35 -29.83 -10.14
C ALA A 7 -38.05 -29.81 -10.96
N ILE A 8 -38.12 -30.08 -12.26
CA ILE A 8 -36.95 -30.03 -13.16
C ILE A 8 -36.40 -28.59 -13.24
N LEU A 9 -37.25 -27.59 -13.39
CA LEU A 9 -36.84 -26.18 -13.42
C LEU A 9 -36.20 -25.73 -12.10
N SER A 10 -36.73 -26.16 -10.95
CA SER A 10 -36.14 -25.90 -9.63
C SER A 10 -34.76 -26.55 -9.49
N LEU A 11 -34.58 -27.75 -10.04
CA LEU A 11 -33.31 -28.46 -9.99
C LEU A 11 -32.26 -27.80 -10.90
N ILE A 12 -32.66 -27.39 -12.12
CA ILE A 12 -31.80 -26.66 -13.05
C ILE A 12 -31.39 -25.30 -12.47
N SER A 13 -32.35 -24.54 -11.91
CA SER A 13 -32.05 -23.24 -11.31
C SER A 13 -31.14 -23.35 -10.09
N GLY A 14 -31.35 -24.36 -9.23
CA GLY A 14 -30.45 -24.67 -8.13
C GLY A 14 -29.02 -25.01 -8.59
N LEU A 15 -28.90 -25.80 -9.66
CA LEU A 15 -27.60 -26.16 -10.23
C LEU A 15 -26.88 -24.94 -10.82
N ILE A 16 -27.59 -24.10 -11.58
CA ILE A 16 -27.05 -22.85 -12.13
C ILE A 16 -26.57 -21.94 -10.99
N GLY A 17 -27.39 -21.74 -9.96
CA GLY A 17 -27.03 -20.93 -8.80
C GLY A 17 -25.78 -21.44 -8.08
N ALA A 18 -25.65 -22.76 -7.90
CA ALA A 18 -24.48 -23.37 -7.26
C ALA A 18 -23.20 -23.17 -8.10
N VAL A 19 -23.25 -23.38 -9.42
CA VAL A 19 -22.11 -23.19 -10.31
C VAL A 19 -21.67 -21.72 -10.34
N PHE A 20 -22.61 -20.79 -10.51
CA PHE A 20 -22.31 -19.35 -10.48
C PHE A 20 -21.74 -18.92 -9.13
N GLY A 21 -22.33 -19.40 -8.03
CA GLY A 21 -21.85 -19.12 -6.68
C GLY A 21 -20.43 -19.61 -6.46
N HIS A 22 -20.10 -20.82 -6.92
CA HIS A 22 -18.76 -21.38 -6.83
C HIS A 22 -17.73 -20.55 -7.61
N VAL A 23 -18.00 -20.27 -8.89
CA VAL A 23 -17.08 -19.49 -9.75
C VAL A 23 -16.86 -18.08 -9.20
N LEU A 24 -17.92 -17.43 -8.70
CA LEU A 24 -17.81 -16.10 -8.10
C LEU A 24 -17.02 -16.15 -6.79
N SER A 25 -17.21 -17.20 -5.99
CA SER A 25 -16.48 -17.42 -4.74
C SER A 25 -14.98 -17.64 -4.98
N GLU A 26 -14.61 -18.49 -5.94
CA GLU A 26 -13.20 -18.71 -6.30
C GLU A 26 -12.54 -17.43 -6.82
N LYS A 27 -13.23 -16.68 -7.70
CA LYS A 27 -12.72 -15.41 -8.20
C LYS A 27 -12.54 -14.39 -7.08
N LYS A 28 -13.49 -14.32 -6.15
CA LYS A 28 -13.40 -13.45 -4.96
C LYS A 28 -12.23 -13.87 -4.08
N SER A 29 -12.07 -15.16 -3.79
CA SER A 29 -10.99 -15.70 -2.97
C SER A 29 -9.62 -15.32 -3.53
N ARG A 30 -9.40 -15.50 -4.84
CA ARG A 30 -8.16 -15.11 -5.51
C ARG A 30 -7.90 -13.61 -5.45
N ASN A 31 -8.95 -12.81 -5.64
CA ASN A 31 -8.83 -11.35 -5.57
C ASN A 31 -8.52 -10.88 -4.14
N ASP A 32 -9.14 -11.48 -3.13
CA ASP A 32 -8.91 -11.17 -1.72
C ASP A 32 -7.47 -11.54 -1.31
N GLU A 33 -6.94 -12.68 -1.79
CA GLU A 33 -5.56 -13.10 -1.58
C GLU A 33 -4.55 -12.13 -2.24
N LEU A 34 -4.81 -11.73 -3.48
CA LEU A 34 -3.98 -10.75 -4.17
C LEU A 34 -4.01 -9.37 -3.50
N ALA A 35 -5.19 -8.93 -3.06
CA ALA A 35 -5.35 -7.68 -2.30
C ALA A 35 -4.57 -7.73 -0.98
N LYS A 36 -4.55 -8.87 -0.30
CA LYS A 36 -3.75 -9.07 0.91
C LYS A 36 -2.25 -8.99 0.61
N MET A 37 -1.76 -9.69 -0.41
CA MET A 37 -0.34 -9.64 -0.82
C MET A 37 0.11 -8.21 -1.16
N ARG A 38 -0.74 -7.44 -1.85
CA ARG A 38 -0.50 -6.02 -2.15
C ARG A 38 -0.40 -5.19 -0.87
N LEU A 39 -1.38 -5.32 0.02
CA LEU A 39 -1.42 -4.60 1.28
C LEU A 39 -0.17 -4.85 2.13
N ASP A 40 0.26 -6.12 2.23
CA ASP A 40 1.47 -6.49 2.96
C ASP A 40 2.72 -5.86 2.33
N ALA A 41 2.87 -5.95 1.01
CA ALA A 41 4.00 -5.35 0.28
C ALA A 41 4.04 -3.82 0.40
N TYR A 42 2.89 -3.15 0.30
CA TYR A 42 2.79 -1.70 0.47
C TYR A 42 3.15 -1.30 1.90
N THR A 43 2.63 -2.01 2.90
CA THR A 43 2.90 -1.73 4.31
C THR A 43 4.39 -1.85 4.63
N ASP A 44 5.03 -2.92 4.14
CA ASP A 44 6.47 -3.14 4.33
C ASP A 44 7.31 -2.06 3.63
N PHE A 45 6.94 -1.67 2.41
CA PHE A 45 7.62 -0.59 1.70
C PHE A 45 7.52 0.74 2.45
N LEU A 46 6.32 1.12 2.88
CA LEU A 46 6.08 2.37 3.63
C LEU A 46 6.85 2.36 4.96
N LYS A 47 6.86 1.22 5.65
CA LYS A 47 7.59 1.04 6.90
C LYS A 47 9.10 1.17 6.70
N ALA A 48 9.69 0.42 5.77
CA ALA A 48 11.13 0.47 5.49
C ALA A 48 11.56 1.87 5.02
N THR A 49 10.77 2.53 4.18
CA THR A 49 11.02 3.91 3.75
C THR A 49 11.01 4.88 4.94
N SER A 50 10.00 4.78 5.80
CA SER A 50 9.89 5.62 7.00
C SER A 50 11.06 5.42 7.96
N LEU A 51 11.48 4.18 8.18
CA LEU A 51 12.63 3.85 9.04
C LEU A 51 13.92 4.41 8.45
N LEU A 52 14.17 4.18 7.17
CA LEU A 52 15.37 4.66 6.47
C LEU A 52 15.48 6.19 6.51
N VAL A 53 14.41 6.91 6.19
CA VAL A 53 14.38 8.39 6.25
C VAL A 53 14.59 8.90 7.67
N SER A 54 13.94 8.28 8.65
CA SER A 54 14.07 8.65 10.06
C SER A 54 15.48 8.41 10.59
N ALA A 55 16.11 7.28 10.20
CA ALA A 55 17.46 6.91 10.58
C ALA A 55 18.49 7.90 10.01
N ARG A 56 18.38 8.23 8.72
CA ARG A 56 19.21 9.24 8.04
C ARG A 56 19.11 10.62 8.70
N ARG A 57 17.89 11.10 8.97
CA ARG A 57 17.68 12.40 9.66
C ARG A 57 18.24 12.43 11.08
N ALA A 58 18.27 11.29 11.77
CA ALA A 58 18.85 11.16 13.10
C ALA A 58 20.37 10.89 13.08
N GLY A 59 21.01 10.81 11.91
CA GLY A 59 22.43 10.46 11.76
C GLY A 59 22.75 9.00 12.16
N ARG A 60 21.74 8.13 12.25
CA ARG A 60 21.91 6.71 12.59
C ARG A 60 21.99 5.89 11.31
N THR A 61 23.20 5.54 10.89
CA THR A 61 23.43 4.78 9.64
C THR A 61 23.80 3.31 9.86
N GLN A 62 23.90 2.86 11.12
CA GLN A 62 24.35 1.50 11.46
C GLN A 62 23.45 0.39 10.90
N ASP A 63 22.14 0.66 10.75
CA ASP A 63 21.16 -0.31 10.26
C ASP A 63 20.78 -0.10 8.78
N GLU A 64 21.46 0.81 8.05
CA GLU A 64 21.04 1.23 6.71
C GLU A 64 20.99 0.08 5.70
N ILE A 65 21.96 -0.85 5.75
CA ILE A 65 21.98 -2.01 4.84
C ILE A 65 20.76 -2.92 5.07
N THR A 66 20.39 -3.14 6.32
CA THR A 66 19.24 -3.98 6.69
C THR A 66 17.94 -3.35 6.20
N GLU A 67 17.76 -2.05 6.43
CA GLU A 67 16.57 -1.31 5.99
C GLU A 67 16.49 -1.23 4.45
N LEU A 68 17.63 -1.05 3.76
CA LEU A 68 17.69 -1.12 2.29
C LEU A 68 17.35 -2.52 1.76
N GLY A 69 17.75 -3.58 2.47
CA GLY A 69 17.37 -4.95 2.15
C GLY A 69 15.85 -5.15 2.25
N ALA A 70 15.25 -4.74 3.35
CA ALA A 70 13.80 -4.79 3.55
C ALA A 70 13.04 -3.95 2.49
N LEU A 71 13.56 -2.77 2.16
CA LEU A 71 13.00 -1.91 1.13
C LEU A 71 13.06 -2.54 -0.26
N ASN A 72 14.17 -3.20 -0.60
CA ASN A 72 14.31 -3.91 -1.88
C ASN A 72 13.38 -5.13 -1.98
N ASP A 73 13.24 -5.91 -0.91
CA ASP A 73 12.28 -7.02 -0.87
C ASP A 73 10.84 -6.54 -1.10
N ALA A 74 10.43 -5.48 -0.40
CA ALA A 74 9.09 -4.92 -0.56
C ALA A 74 8.85 -4.40 -1.99
N LYS A 75 9.83 -3.73 -2.61
CA LYS A 75 9.75 -3.31 -4.02
C LYS A 75 9.62 -4.49 -4.97
N ALA A 76 10.37 -5.56 -4.76
CA ALA A 76 10.28 -6.76 -5.60
C ALA A 76 8.87 -7.35 -5.56
N ARG A 77 8.27 -7.42 -4.36
CA ARG A 77 6.87 -7.86 -4.21
C ARG A 77 5.88 -6.92 -4.90
N ILE A 78 6.04 -5.60 -4.77
CA ILE A 78 5.22 -4.61 -5.47
C ILE A 78 5.27 -4.83 -6.99
N CYS A 79 6.46 -5.02 -7.57
CA CYS A 79 6.59 -5.27 -9.00
C CYS A 79 5.88 -6.56 -9.48
N VAL A 80 5.67 -7.53 -8.59
CA VAL A 80 5.02 -8.81 -8.92
C VAL A 80 3.50 -8.75 -8.75
N CYS A 81 3.00 -8.15 -7.66
CA CYS A 81 1.59 -8.26 -7.27
C CYS A 81 0.76 -7.00 -7.46
N ALA A 82 1.38 -5.82 -7.60
CA ALA A 82 0.68 -4.55 -7.67
C ALA A 82 0.05 -4.29 -9.05
N ASP A 83 -0.88 -3.36 -9.11
CA ASP A 83 -1.43 -2.87 -10.38
C ASP A 83 -0.38 -1.99 -11.09
N ALA A 84 -0.45 -1.94 -12.43
CA ALA A 84 0.54 -1.23 -13.26
C ALA A 84 0.78 0.22 -12.81
N GLY A 85 -0.30 0.97 -12.51
CA GLY A 85 -0.18 2.36 -12.05
C GLY A 85 0.59 2.54 -10.74
N VAL A 86 0.63 1.52 -9.88
CA VAL A 86 1.46 1.55 -8.65
C VAL A 86 2.92 1.35 -9.00
N VAL A 87 3.23 0.44 -9.92
CA VAL A 87 4.60 0.17 -10.37
C VAL A 87 5.18 1.38 -11.11
N GLU A 88 4.40 2.03 -11.97
CA GLU A 88 4.77 3.27 -12.67
C GLU A 88 5.01 4.42 -11.68
N ALA A 89 4.14 4.58 -10.68
CA ALA A 89 4.34 5.58 -9.64
C ALA A 89 5.57 5.29 -8.77
N LEU A 90 5.88 4.00 -8.53
CA LEU A 90 7.06 3.59 -7.79
C LEU A 90 8.34 3.92 -8.57
N GLU A 91 8.36 3.62 -9.87
CA GLU A 91 9.45 4.01 -10.76
C GLU A 91 9.66 5.52 -10.75
N SER A 92 8.59 6.30 -10.92
CA SER A 92 8.63 7.76 -10.88
C SER A 92 9.24 8.27 -9.57
N PHE A 93 8.79 7.77 -8.42
CA PHE A 93 9.39 8.10 -7.13
C PHE A 93 10.89 7.76 -7.05
N TRP A 94 11.28 6.60 -7.56
CA TRP A 94 12.67 6.15 -7.54
C TRP A 94 13.58 7.01 -8.44
N LEU A 95 13.10 7.38 -9.63
CA LEU A 95 13.81 8.25 -10.58
C LEU A 95 14.00 9.67 -10.05
N GLN A 96 13.10 10.16 -9.18
CA GLN A 96 13.27 11.47 -8.53
C GLN A 96 14.33 11.46 -7.42
N GLY A 97 14.74 10.29 -6.93
CA GLY A 97 15.82 10.12 -5.94
C GLY A 97 15.47 9.17 -4.79
N GLY A 98 14.18 9.03 -4.47
CA GLY A 98 13.72 8.09 -3.44
C GLY A 98 14.19 8.38 -2.01
N THR A 99 14.74 9.57 -1.71
CA THR A 99 15.29 9.90 -0.38
C THR A 99 14.33 10.72 0.47
N LEU A 100 13.32 11.34 -0.16
CA LEU A 100 12.33 12.23 0.48
C LEU A 100 12.97 13.49 1.08
N GLU A 101 14.08 13.92 0.50
CA GLU A 101 14.80 15.14 0.89
C GLU A 101 14.38 16.35 0.03
N LYS A 102 13.92 16.09 -1.20
CA LYS A 102 13.52 17.12 -2.16
C LYS A 102 12.00 17.15 -2.35
N GLU A 103 11.48 18.31 -2.71
CA GLU A 103 10.04 18.51 -2.92
C GLU A 103 9.48 17.58 -4.00
N GLN A 104 10.16 17.43 -5.13
CA GLN A 104 9.70 16.53 -6.21
C GLN A 104 9.62 15.06 -5.77
N GLU A 105 10.51 14.62 -4.88
CA GLU A 105 10.49 13.26 -4.34
C GLU A 105 9.31 13.06 -3.39
N ILE A 106 9.02 14.07 -2.56
CA ILE A 106 7.85 14.09 -1.68
C ILE A 106 6.55 14.04 -2.50
N LEU A 107 6.47 14.79 -3.59
CA LEU A 107 5.31 14.78 -4.48
C LEU A 107 5.14 13.42 -5.16
N ALA A 108 6.21 12.84 -5.69
CA ALA A 108 6.18 11.52 -6.32
C ALA A 108 5.80 10.41 -5.32
N TYR A 109 6.29 10.47 -4.09
CA TYR A 109 5.91 9.55 -3.02
C TYR A 109 4.44 9.71 -2.60
N THR A 110 3.93 10.93 -2.58
CA THR A 110 2.52 11.21 -2.31
C THR A 110 1.64 10.61 -3.40
N GLN A 111 2.04 10.72 -4.67
CA GLN A 111 1.36 10.07 -5.80
C GLN A 111 1.41 8.55 -5.69
N LEU A 112 2.56 7.96 -5.33
CA LEU A 112 2.70 6.53 -5.07
C LEU A 112 1.75 6.05 -3.98
N CYS A 113 1.69 6.74 -2.84
CA CYS A 113 0.73 6.45 -1.78
C CYS A 113 -0.72 6.51 -2.28
N GLY A 114 -1.02 7.47 -3.16
CA GLY A 114 -2.33 7.60 -3.81
C GLY A 114 -2.66 6.40 -4.70
N ALA A 115 -1.74 5.99 -5.55
CA ALA A 115 -1.88 4.83 -6.43
C ALA A 115 -2.07 3.53 -5.63
N MET A 116 -1.29 3.33 -4.56
CA MET A 116 -1.44 2.17 -3.66
C MET A 116 -2.85 2.10 -3.07
N ARG A 117 -3.39 3.23 -2.59
CA ARG A 117 -4.75 3.30 -2.04
C ARG A 117 -5.82 2.99 -3.08
N GLU A 118 -5.69 3.58 -4.27
CA GLU A 118 -6.59 3.35 -5.40
C GLU A 118 -6.60 1.87 -5.82
N SER A 119 -5.42 1.23 -5.88
CA SER A 119 -5.28 -0.20 -6.20
C SER A 119 -5.93 -1.15 -5.18
N LEU A 120 -6.20 -0.67 -3.96
CA LEU A 120 -6.90 -1.40 -2.90
C LEU A 120 -8.40 -1.05 -2.84
N GLY A 121 -8.93 -0.35 -3.85
CA GLY A 121 -10.33 0.05 -3.93
C GLY A 121 -10.71 1.19 -2.98
N ARG A 122 -9.74 2.03 -2.58
CA ARG A 122 -9.99 3.23 -1.78
C ARG A 122 -9.91 4.48 -2.65
N ASP A 123 -10.78 5.44 -2.37
CA ASP A 123 -10.75 6.72 -3.07
C ASP A 123 -9.41 7.45 -2.84
N ARG A 124 -8.99 8.19 -3.88
CA ARG A 124 -7.92 9.16 -3.75
C ARG A 124 -8.28 10.16 -2.66
N LEU A 125 -7.29 10.53 -1.87
CA LEU A 125 -7.46 11.57 -0.86
C LEU A 125 -7.76 12.89 -1.59
N SER A 126 -8.92 13.48 -1.30
CA SER A 126 -9.41 14.71 -1.93
C SER A 126 -8.63 15.96 -1.51
N TYR A 127 -7.86 15.86 -0.43
CA TYR A 127 -7.05 16.95 0.10
C TYR A 127 -5.58 16.78 -0.26
N GLN A 128 -4.88 17.91 -0.43
CA GLN A 128 -3.43 18.04 -0.30
C GLN A 128 -3.01 17.72 1.15
N ILE A 129 -3.28 16.51 1.62
CA ILE A 129 -2.68 16.02 2.86
C ILE A 129 -1.19 15.99 2.57
N ARG A 130 -0.42 16.78 3.33
CA ARG A 130 1.04 16.67 3.35
C ARG A 130 1.40 15.35 4.01
N LEU A 131 1.21 14.25 3.27
CA LEU A 131 1.52 12.89 3.70
C LEU A 131 2.97 12.80 4.19
N SER A 132 3.87 13.58 3.58
CA SER A 132 5.23 13.76 4.06
C SER A 132 5.33 14.28 5.50
N ASP A 133 4.48 15.22 5.88
CA ASP A 133 4.49 15.81 7.22
C ASP A 133 3.89 14.83 8.23
N VAL A 134 2.89 14.05 7.83
CA VAL A 134 2.29 13.02 8.69
C VAL A 134 3.24 11.84 8.90
N LEU A 135 3.93 11.41 7.84
CA LEU A 135 4.76 10.20 7.85
C LEU A 135 6.19 10.46 8.34
N PHE A 136 6.77 11.64 8.04
CA PHE A 136 8.20 11.87 8.25
C PHE A 136 8.52 12.96 9.27
N ARG A 137 7.51 13.65 9.81
CA ARG A 137 7.74 14.55 10.95
C ARG A 137 7.82 13.70 12.22
N LEU A 138 9.04 13.52 12.72
CA LEU A 138 9.33 12.69 13.91
C LEU A 138 8.60 13.18 15.16
N GLU A 139 8.33 14.48 15.25
CA GLU A 139 7.54 15.07 16.32
C GLU A 139 6.14 15.42 15.79
N PRO A 140 5.05 14.88 16.39
CA PRO A 140 3.69 15.10 15.95
C PRO A 140 3.18 16.54 16.19
N SER A 141 4.00 17.41 16.79
CA SER A 141 3.64 18.80 17.10
C SER A 141 4.75 19.79 16.73
N THR A 142 4.39 21.06 16.58
CA THR A 142 5.32 22.20 16.57
C THR A 142 6.03 22.42 17.91
N TYR A 143 5.74 21.59 18.92
CA TYR A 143 6.30 21.68 20.26
C TYR A 143 7.31 20.54 20.46
N SER A 144 8.60 20.87 20.42
CA SER A 144 9.66 19.91 20.76
C SER A 144 9.74 19.74 22.27
N TYR A 145 9.51 18.51 22.77
CA TYR A 145 9.73 18.17 24.18
C TYR A 145 11.22 18.31 24.56
N ARG A 146 12.13 18.34 23.58
CA ARG A 146 13.58 18.44 23.79
C ARG A 146 14.09 19.87 24.10
N GLY A 147 13.20 20.86 24.22
CA GLY A 147 13.57 22.27 24.38
C GLY A 147 13.90 22.78 25.79
N LYS A 148 13.82 21.96 26.87
CA LYS A 148 14.03 22.47 28.26
C LYS A 148 14.78 21.53 29.21
N VAL A 149 15.93 20.98 28.81
CA VAL A 149 16.82 20.26 29.76
C VAL A 149 18.27 20.79 29.69
N GLY A 150 18.50 21.98 29.13
CA GLY A 150 19.85 22.51 28.91
C GLY A 150 20.09 23.96 29.35
N GLN A 151 19.21 24.54 30.18
CA GLN A 151 19.46 25.83 30.83
C GLN A 151 18.90 25.80 32.25
N GLY A 152 19.82 25.68 33.22
CA GLY A 152 19.56 25.61 34.65
C GLY A 152 20.79 25.10 35.36
#